data_AF-A0AAV0LCL9-F1
#
_entry.id   AF-A0AAV0LCL9-F1
#
_cell.length_a   1.000
_cell.length_b   1.000
_cell.length_c   1.000
_cell.angle_alpha   90.00
_cell.angle_beta   90.00
_cell.angle_gamma   90.00
#
_symmetry.space_group_name_H-M   'P 1'
#
loop_
_entity.id
_entity.type
_entity.pdbx_description
1 polymer ?
#
loop_
_entity_poly.entity_id
_entity_poly.type
_entity_poly.pdbx_seq_one_letter_code
_entity_poly.pdbx_strand_id
1 'polypeptide(L)'
;MHRGKERTSYIPFLLNPERRLDVILVRLHFCETIPQARQPISHRRVCVNNGMVSITHLKVSHGDRISFQENDARIRGEEIRRSFYLNEKNIYVFHVDGR
;
A
#
# COMPACT_ATOMS: atom_id res chain seq x y z
N MET A 1 -19.62 9.08 24.13
CA MET A 1 -18.87 8.67 22.92
C MET A 1 -18.46 9.95 22.18
N HIS A 2 -17.17 10.29 22.15
CA HIS A 2 -16.70 11.53 21.52
C HIS A 2 -16.89 11.47 20.00
N ARG A 3 -17.91 12.17 19.49
CA ARG A 3 -18.14 12.44 18.08
C ARG A 3 -17.14 13.52 17.64
N GLY A 4 -16.02 13.08 17.07
CA GLY A 4 -14.93 13.95 16.65
C GLY A 4 -15.31 14.85 15.48
N LYS A 5 -15.45 16.14 15.83
CA LYS A 5 -15.22 17.38 15.05
C LYS A 5 -16.07 17.64 13.80
N GLU A 6 -16.94 18.64 13.95
CA GLU A 6 -17.63 19.33 12.86
C GLU A 6 -16.70 20.23 12.04
N ARG A 7 -17.14 20.46 10.78
CA ARG A 7 -16.66 21.38 9.73
C ARG A 7 -15.61 20.83 8.76
N THR A 8 -16.07 20.43 7.56
CA THR A 8 -15.88 21.13 6.26
C THR A 8 -16.49 20.24 5.14
N SER A 9 -17.34 20.84 4.30
CA SER A 9 -17.96 20.33 3.05
C SER A 9 -17.66 18.88 2.63
N TYR A 10 -18.67 18.01 2.75
CA TYR A 10 -19.00 16.85 1.89
C TYR A 10 -17.88 16.16 1.07
N ILE A 11 -16.70 15.86 1.61
CA ILE A 11 -15.78 14.90 0.98
C ILE A 11 -15.08 13.94 1.98
N PRO A 12 -15.80 13.20 2.86
CA PRO A 12 -15.17 12.07 3.57
C PRO A 12 -14.97 10.85 2.66
N PHE A 13 -15.78 10.71 1.61
CA PHE A 13 -15.91 9.49 0.82
C PHE A 13 -14.86 9.37 -0.30
N LEU A 14 -14.46 10.48 -0.94
CA LEU A 14 -13.48 10.47 -2.04
C LEU A 14 -12.02 10.58 -1.57
N LEU A 15 -11.74 11.28 -0.47
CA LEU A 15 -10.35 11.52 -0.02
C LEU A 15 -9.74 10.40 0.84
N ASN A 16 -10.57 9.63 1.56
CA ASN A 16 -10.07 8.55 2.41
C ASN A 16 -9.57 7.30 1.66
N PRO A 17 -10.14 6.87 0.52
CA PRO A 17 -9.68 5.68 -0.18
C PRO A 17 -8.30 5.83 -0.81
N GLU A 18 -7.98 7.00 -1.36
CA GLU A 18 -6.80 7.17 -2.21
C GLU A 18 -5.47 6.93 -1.49
N ARG A 19 -5.45 7.13 -0.16
CA ARG A 19 -4.25 6.96 0.67
C ARG A 19 -4.20 5.64 1.44
N ARG A 20 -5.19 4.76 1.30
CA ARG A 20 -5.19 3.49 2.01
C ARG A 20 -4.25 2.49 1.35
N LEU A 21 -3.46 1.79 2.14
CA LEU A 21 -2.52 0.78 1.66
C LEU A 21 -3.21 -0.29 0.79
N ASP A 22 -4.37 -0.82 1.21
CA ASP A 22 -5.10 -1.82 0.41
C ASP A 22 -5.60 -1.28 -0.95
N VAL A 23 -5.96 -0.01 -1.03
CA VAL A 23 -6.35 0.64 -2.30
C VAL A 23 -5.12 0.95 -3.16
N ILE A 24 -4.02 1.41 -2.56
CA ILE A 24 -2.76 1.66 -3.26
C ILE A 24 -2.23 0.38 -3.91
N LEU A 25 -2.28 -0.75 -3.21
CA LEU A 25 -1.87 -2.04 -3.79
C LEU A 25 -2.69 -2.44 -5.02
N VAL A 26 -4.00 -2.17 -5.02
CA VAL A 26 -4.87 -2.42 -6.18
C VAL A 26 -4.57 -1.45 -7.32
N ARG A 27 -4.38 -0.16 -7.01
CA ARG A 27 -4.06 0.88 -8.02
C ARG A 27 -2.70 0.68 -8.66
N LEU A 28 -1.74 0.14 -7.92
CA LEU A 28 -0.42 -0.26 -8.43
C LEU A 28 -0.46 -1.57 -9.22
N HIS A 29 -1.65 -2.17 -9.40
CA HIS A 29 -1.85 -3.45 -10.08
C HIS A 29 -1.07 -4.61 -9.44
N PHE A 30 -0.82 -4.54 -8.13
CA PHE A 30 -0.23 -5.67 -7.37
C PHE A 30 -1.30 -6.70 -6.98
N CYS A 31 -2.55 -6.26 -6.87
CA CYS A 31 -3.71 -7.10 -6.63
C CYS A 31 -4.84 -6.60 -7.53
N GLU A 32 -5.68 -7.51 -7.99
CA GLU A 32 -6.83 -7.18 -8.83
C GLU A 32 -7.99 -6.62 -7.99
N THR A 33 -8.07 -7.04 -6.72
CA THR A 33 -9.18 -6.70 -5.83
C THR A 33 -8.73 -6.27 -4.44
N ILE A 34 -9.55 -5.46 -3.77
CA ILE A 34 -9.29 -5.01 -2.39
C ILE A 34 -9.17 -6.19 -1.41
N PRO A 35 -10.03 -7.23 -1.43
CA PRO A 35 -9.86 -8.40 -0.57
C PRO A 35 -8.53 -9.11 -0.80
N GLN A 36 -8.08 -9.24 -2.05
CA GLN A 36 -6.80 -9.83 -2.39
C GLN A 36 -5.63 -9.00 -1.85
N ALA A 37 -5.71 -7.67 -1.91
CA ALA A 37 -4.71 -6.76 -1.33
C ALA A 37 -4.60 -6.86 0.20
N ARG A 38 -5.68 -7.24 0.89
CA ARG A 38 -5.67 -7.41 2.35
C ARG A 38 -4.93 -8.67 2.79
N GLN A 39 -4.90 -9.72 1.99
CA GLN A 39 -4.21 -10.98 2.29
C GLN A 39 -2.71 -10.78 2.61
N PRO A 40 -1.89 -10.18 1.72
CA PRO A 40 -0.47 -9.97 2.01
C PRO A 40 -0.25 -8.99 3.17
N ILE A 41 -1.15 -8.03 3.40
CA ILE A 41 -1.05 -7.10 4.55
C ILE A 41 -1.30 -7.86 5.86
N SER A 42 -2.40 -8.60 5.98
CA SER A 42 -2.72 -9.37 7.18
C SER A 42 -1.69 -10.46 7.47
N HIS A 43 -1.09 -11.04 6.43
CA HIS A 43 0.00 -12.02 6.55
C HIS A 43 1.37 -11.38 6.78
N ARG A 44 1.45 -10.06 6.98
CA ARG A 44 2.69 -9.31 7.29
C ARG A 44 3.77 -9.42 6.21
N ARG A 45 3.36 -9.57 4.95
CA ARG A 45 4.24 -9.68 3.77
C ARG A 45 4.54 -8.31 3.15
N VAL A 46 3.88 -7.25 3.62
CA VAL A 46 4.05 -5.86 3.19
C VAL A 46 4.74 -5.04 4.27
N CYS A 47 5.68 -4.21 3.85
CA CYS A 47 6.37 -3.24 4.68
C CYS A 47 6.16 -1.83 4.12
N VAL A 48 6.11 -0.84 5.00
CA VAL A 48 6.08 0.59 4.64
C VAL A 48 7.23 1.26 5.40
N ASN A 49 8.11 1.97 4.69
CA ASN A 49 9.32 2.58 5.24
C ASN A 49 10.16 1.57 6.06
N ASN A 50 10.30 0.35 5.52
CA ASN A 50 11.00 -0.78 6.16
C ASN A 50 10.33 -1.32 7.45
N GLY A 51 9.21 -0.73 7.90
CA GLY A 51 8.40 -1.25 9.00
C GLY A 51 7.35 -2.24 8.50
N MET A 52 7.23 -3.39 9.18
CA MET A 52 6.23 -4.41 8.86
C MET A 52 4.83 -3.91 9.24
N VAL A 53 3.88 -3.99 8.29
CA VAL A 53 2.51 -3.50 8.48
C VAL A 53 1.51 -4.66 8.43
N SER A 54 0.67 -4.75 9.45
CA SER A 54 -0.48 -5.68 9.51
C SER A 54 -1.84 -5.01 9.33
N ILE A 55 -1.88 -3.68 9.34
CA ILE A 55 -3.11 -2.88 9.29
C ILE A 55 -3.50 -2.61 7.84
N THR A 56 -4.62 -3.19 7.41
CA THR A 56 -5.12 -3.11 6.02
C THR A 56 -5.50 -1.70 5.58
N HIS A 57 -6.01 -0.89 6.49
CA HIS A 57 -6.45 0.48 6.26
C HIS A 57 -5.41 1.51 6.72
N LEU A 58 -4.12 1.13 6.77
CA LEU A 58 -3.03 2.07 7.01
C LEU A 58 -3.10 3.19 5.96
N LYS A 59 -2.99 4.44 6.42
CA LYS A 59 -2.85 5.60 5.52
C LYS A 59 -1.38 5.80 5.20
N VAL A 60 -1.03 5.70 3.93
CA VAL A 60 0.31 6.03 3.41
C VAL A 60 0.34 7.48 2.93
N SER A 61 1.49 8.11 3.09
CA SER A 61 1.78 9.46 2.62
C SER A 61 2.60 9.42 1.33
N HIS A 62 2.59 10.52 0.57
CA HIS A 62 3.51 10.67 -0.54
C HIS A 62 4.95 10.59 -0.04
N GLY A 63 5.83 9.95 -0.81
CA GLY A 63 7.21 9.71 -0.40
C GLY A 63 7.44 8.42 0.39
N ASP A 64 6.39 7.78 0.92
CA ASP A 64 6.53 6.50 1.62
C ASP A 64 7.03 5.40 0.67
N ARG A 65 7.92 4.56 1.20
CA ARG A 65 8.52 3.43 0.49
C ARG A 65 7.75 2.16 0.84
N ILE A 66 6.97 1.64 -0.11
CA ILE A 66 6.24 0.38 0.07
C ILE A 66 7.12 -0.76 -0.42
N SER A 67 7.25 -1.81 0.36
CA SER A 67 8.05 -2.96 0.01
C SER A 67 7.42 -4.31 0.37
N PHE A 68 7.88 -5.36 -0.31
CA PHE A 68 7.42 -6.74 -0.12
C PHE A 68 8.56 -7.65 0.32
N GLN A 69 8.22 -8.68 1.09
CA GLN A 69 9.16 -9.76 1.38
C GLN A 69 9.46 -10.59 0.12
N GLU A 70 10.71 -11.06 0.00
CA GLU A 70 11.31 -11.66 -1.20
C GLU A 70 10.48 -12.79 -1.84
N ASN A 71 9.97 -13.72 -1.02
CA ASN A 71 9.20 -14.87 -1.49
C ASN A 71 7.88 -14.49 -2.17
N ASP A 72 7.28 -13.37 -1.78
CA ASP A 72 6.01 -12.88 -2.32
C ASP A 72 6.19 -12.05 -3.58
N ALA A 73 7.33 -11.38 -3.69
CA ALA A 73 7.61 -10.47 -4.78
C ALA A 73 8.17 -11.19 -6.00
N ARG A 74 8.87 -12.32 -5.84
CA ARG A 74 9.26 -13.18 -6.98
C ARG A 74 8.07 -13.80 -7.70
N ILE A 75 7.08 -14.29 -6.94
CA ILE A 75 5.88 -14.94 -7.50
C ILE A 75 4.99 -13.93 -8.24
N ARG A 76 4.88 -12.70 -7.72
CA ARG A 76 4.05 -11.65 -8.33
C ARG A 76 4.82 -10.72 -9.26
N GLY A 77 6.15 -10.75 -9.25
CA GLY A 77 7.00 -9.84 -10.02
C GLY A 77 6.99 -10.08 -11.53
N GLU A 78 6.61 -11.28 -11.98
CA GLU A 78 6.48 -11.58 -13.42
C GLU A 78 5.26 -10.91 -14.07
N GLU A 79 4.21 -10.63 -13.30
CA GLU A 79 2.99 -9.94 -13.78
C GLU A 79 3.13 -8.42 -13.77
N ILE A 80 4.11 -7.86 -13.06
CA ILE A 80 4.14 -6.44 -12.72
C ILE A 80 5.38 -5.77 -13.33
N ARG A 81 5.22 -5.10 -14.48
CA ARG A 81 6.24 -4.19 -15.02
C ARG A 81 5.71 -2.77 -15.13
N ARG A 82 6.28 -1.87 -14.31
CA ARG A 82 6.69 -0.53 -14.78
C ARG A 82 7.71 0.21 -13.90
N SER A 83 7.92 -0.13 -12.62
CA SER A 83 8.77 0.71 -11.75
C SER A 83 9.43 0.03 -10.53
N PHE A 84 9.80 -1.25 -10.62
CA PHE A 84 10.53 -1.90 -9.51
C PHE A 84 12.04 -1.77 -9.68
N TYR A 85 12.71 -1.46 -8.58
CA TYR A 85 14.15 -1.58 -8.44
C TYR A 85 14.47 -2.52 -7.27
N LEU A 86 15.43 -3.44 -7.48
CA LEU A 86 16.01 -4.24 -6.40
C LEU A 86 16.98 -3.35 -5.60
N ASN A 87 16.86 -3.36 -4.27
CA ASN A 87 17.88 -2.79 -3.38
C ASN A 87 18.67 -3.91 -2.69
N GLU A 88 19.75 -3.54 -1.99
CA GLU A 88 20.79 -4.38 -1.35
C GLU A 88 20.32 -5.54 -0.45
N LYS A 89 19.01 -5.69 -0.23
CA LYS A 89 18.39 -6.80 0.52
C LYS A 89 17.38 -7.64 -0.27
N ASN A 90 17.41 -7.66 -1.60
CA ASN A 90 16.42 -8.35 -2.45
C ASN A 90 14.97 -7.91 -2.21
N ILE A 91 14.78 -6.68 -1.74
CA ILE A 91 13.46 -6.10 -1.44
C ILE A 91 13.03 -5.24 -2.62
N TYR A 92 11.82 -5.49 -3.10
CA TYR A 92 11.15 -4.71 -4.14
C TYR A 92 10.54 -3.46 -3.51
N VAL A 93 10.90 -2.27 -4.01
CA VAL A 93 10.46 -0.99 -3.44
C VAL A 93 9.68 -0.18 -4.46
N PHE A 94 8.56 0.38 -4.01
CA PHE A 94 7.75 1.34 -4.75
C PHE A 94 7.77 2.70 -4.09
N HIS A 95 7.75 3.74 -4.91
CA HIS A 95 7.55 5.11 -4.48
C HIS A 95 6.12 5.54 -4.79
N VAL A 96 5.43 6.11 -3.80
CA VAL A 96 4.15 6.77 -4.03
C VAL A 96 4.44 8.19 -4.51
N ASP A 97 4.36 8.41 -5.83
CA ASP A 97 4.60 9.71 -6.45
C ASP A 97 3.66 10.79 -5.89
N GLY A 98 4.20 11.98 -5.66
CA GLY A 98 3.43 13.19 -5.40
C GLY A 98 3.08 13.87 -6.71
N ARG A 99 1.79 14.01 -7.00
CA ARG A 99 1.29 15.10 -7.86
C ARG A 99 0.77 16.21 -6.97
#